data_AF-A0A972XNL6-F1
#
_entry.id   AF-A0A972XNL6-F1
#
_cell.length_a   1.000
_cell.length_b   1.000
_cell.length_c   1.000
_cell.angle_alpha   90.00
_cell.angle_beta   90.00
_cell.angle_gamma   90.00
#
_symmetry.space_group_name_H-M   'P 1'
#
loop_
_entity.id
_entity.type
_entity.pdbx_description
1 polymer ?
#
loop_
_entity_poly.entity_id
_entity_poly.type
_entity_poly.pdbx_seq_one_letter_code
_entity_poly.pdbx_strand_id
1 'polypeptide(L)'
;IDPIVAVLKAKKQGNFHQFLIDFKTNADSTLPLLVKFLAPHKDLFIKSGLRIVISGNRPMIKDYINFPNWITFDGRSTETYPAGLKNYVVLESESVYKFGMWSGQSPMPAAMKEKLNVYVETVHGAGRKLRLWGTPNTLMAYQALWDLGVDYIGTDNLSELADFLKLAAK
;
A
#
# COMPACT_ATOMS: atom_id res chain seq x y z
N ILE A 1 -2.60 -12.44 14.55
CA ILE A 1 -1.85 -11.22 14.96
C ILE A 1 -0.68 -11.56 15.89
N ASP A 2 -0.73 -12.69 16.61
CA ASP A 2 0.27 -13.05 17.62
C ASP A 2 1.72 -13.11 17.12
N PRO A 3 2.04 -13.66 15.92
CA PRO A 3 3.42 -13.65 15.42
C PRO A 3 3.96 -12.23 15.24
N ILE A 4 3.10 -11.31 14.79
CA ILE A 4 3.43 -9.90 14.61
C ILE A 4 3.66 -9.24 15.97
N VAL A 5 2.76 -9.47 16.93
CA VAL A 5 2.91 -8.94 18.30
C VAL A 5 4.21 -9.42 18.92
N ALA A 6 4.59 -10.69 18.71
CA ALA A 6 5.85 -11.23 19.16
C ALA A 6 7.05 -10.51 18.51
N VAL A 7 7.03 -10.29 17.19
CA VAL A 7 8.07 -9.53 16.47
C VAL A 7 8.21 -8.10 16.99
N LEU A 8 7.09 -7.39 17.16
CA LEU A 8 7.08 -6.00 17.62
C LEU A 8 7.54 -5.88 19.08
N LYS A 9 7.10 -6.78 19.97
CA LYS A 9 7.58 -6.82 21.36
C LYS A 9 9.07 -7.13 21.45
N ALA A 10 9.56 -8.01 20.58
CA ALA A 10 10.98 -8.36 20.50
C ALA A 10 11.84 -7.29 19.81
N LYS A 11 11.23 -6.20 19.31
CA LYS A 11 11.90 -5.15 18.52
C LYS A 11 12.62 -5.69 17.27
N LYS A 12 12.08 -6.75 16.66
CA LYS A 12 12.64 -7.43 15.48
C LYS A 12 11.96 -7.05 14.17
N GLN A 13 11.18 -5.97 14.16
CA GLN A 13 10.32 -5.59 13.03
C GLN A 13 11.05 -5.09 11.78
N GLY A 14 12.38 -5.15 11.70
CA GLY A 14 13.15 -4.59 10.57
C GLY A 14 12.64 -3.19 10.18
N ASN A 15 12.46 -2.96 8.88
CA ASN A 15 11.79 -1.79 8.32
C ASN A 15 10.33 -2.10 7.89
N PHE A 16 9.57 -2.87 8.68
CA PHE A 16 8.15 -3.11 8.39
C PHE A 16 7.32 -1.89 8.84
N HIS A 17 6.71 -1.19 7.88
CA HIS A 17 5.96 0.04 8.14
C HIS A 17 4.44 -0.11 8.04
N GLN A 18 3.94 -1.21 7.47
CA GLN A 18 2.51 -1.33 7.15
C GLN A 18 2.01 -2.76 7.03
N PHE A 19 0.78 -3.01 7.50
CA PHE A 19 -0.04 -4.13 7.04
C PHE A 19 -1.18 -3.66 6.16
N LEU A 20 -1.26 -4.26 4.99
CA LEU A 20 -2.41 -4.13 4.10
C LEU A 20 -3.32 -5.35 4.32
N ILE A 21 -4.49 -5.12 4.90
CA ILE A 21 -5.46 -6.17 5.22
C ILE A 21 -6.59 -6.09 4.20
N ASP A 22 -6.63 -7.08 3.31
CA ASP A 22 -7.58 -7.13 2.20
C ASP A 22 -8.87 -7.85 2.60
N PHE A 23 -9.95 -7.10 2.73
CA PHE A 23 -11.26 -7.66 3.06
C PHE A 23 -11.94 -8.24 1.83
N LYS A 24 -12.20 -9.55 1.91
CA LYS A 24 -12.99 -10.30 0.90
C LYS A 24 -14.48 -10.38 1.23
N THR A 25 -14.89 -9.84 2.37
CA THR A 25 -16.27 -9.83 2.91
C THR A 25 -16.74 -8.39 3.14
N ASN A 26 -18.01 -8.20 3.51
CA ASN A 26 -18.55 -6.86 3.77
C ASN A 26 -17.75 -6.14 4.87
N ALA A 27 -17.28 -4.93 4.59
CA ALA A 27 -16.46 -4.15 5.50
C ALA A 27 -17.21 -3.69 6.76
N ASP A 28 -18.50 -3.39 6.66
CA ASP A 28 -19.29 -2.84 7.77
C ASP A 28 -19.48 -3.85 8.90
N SER A 29 -19.50 -5.15 8.57
CA SER A 29 -19.50 -6.23 9.55
C SER A 29 -18.10 -6.70 9.94
N THR A 30 -17.12 -6.61 9.04
CA THR A 30 -15.76 -7.13 9.26
C THR A 30 -14.88 -6.16 10.05
N LEU A 31 -14.93 -4.86 9.72
CA LEU A 31 -14.02 -3.87 10.30
C LEU A 31 -14.21 -3.68 11.82
N PRO A 32 -15.44 -3.58 12.36
CA PRO A 32 -15.61 -3.45 13.80
C PRO A 32 -15.02 -4.63 14.59
N LEU A 33 -15.13 -5.84 14.05
CA LEU A 33 -14.56 -7.05 14.66
C LEU A 33 -13.03 -7.02 14.61
N LEU A 34 -12.44 -6.62 13.49
CA LEU A 34 -11.00 -6.46 13.37
C LEU A 34 -10.48 -5.38 14.34
N VAL A 35 -11.15 -4.23 14.42
CA VAL A 35 -10.78 -3.15 15.35
C VAL A 35 -10.82 -3.64 16.79
N LYS A 36 -11.89 -4.34 17.19
CA LYS A 36 -12.00 -4.93 18.53
C LYS A 36 -10.87 -5.92 18.80
N PHE A 37 -10.52 -6.75 17.82
CA PHE A 37 -9.44 -7.73 17.94
C PHE A 37 -8.06 -7.09 18.05
N LEU A 38 -7.81 -5.99 17.33
CA LEU A 38 -6.52 -5.28 17.32
C LEU A 38 -6.37 -4.28 18.49
N ALA A 39 -7.49 -3.80 19.07
CA ALA A 39 -7.49 -2.78 20.11
C ALA A 39 -6.58 -3.08 21.32
N PRO A 40 -6.48 -4.32 21.84
CA PRO A 40 -5.56 -4.65 22.94
C PRO A 40 -4.07 -4.42 22.60
N HIS A 41 -3.73 -4.33 21.31
CA HIS A 41 -2.37 -4.14 20.82
C HIS A 41 -2.13 -2.77 20.18
N LYS A 42 -3.11 -1.85 20.21
CA LYS A 42 -3.05 -0.55 19.51
C LYS A 42 -1.79 0.26 19.84
N ASP A 43 -1.39 0.29 21.11
CA ASP A 43 -0.23 1.08 21.54
C ASP A 43 1.08 0.52 20.99
N LEU A 44 1.13 -0.79 20.72
CA LEU A 44 2.28 -1.43 20.10
C LEU A 44 2.40 -1.01 18.63
N PHE A 45 1.28 -0.97 17.89
CA PHE A 45 1.26 -0.50 16.50
C PHE A 45 1.65 0.98 16.41
N ILE A 46 1.05 1.83 17.25
CA ILE A 46 1.33 3.27 17.28
C ILE A 46 2.80 3.54 17.62
N LYS A 47 3.33 2.93 18.69
CA LYS A 47 4.73 3.16 19.12
C LYS A 47 5.76 2.62 18.14
N SER A 48 5.44 1.57 17.39
CA SER A 48 6.33 1.03 16.36
C SER A 48 6.22 1.76 15.02
N GLY A 49 5.25 2.68 14.86
CA GLY A 49 4.96 3.31 13.58
C GLY A 49 4.34 2.37 12.56
N LEU A 50 3.89 1.18 12.98
CA LEU A 50 3.27 0.19 12.10
C LEU A 50 1.85 0.59 11.78
N ARG A 51 1.59 0.87 10.51
CA ARG A 51 0.29 1.29 10.03
C ARG A 51 -0.61 0.09 9.68
N ILE A 52 -1.87 0.15 10.08
CA ILE A 52 -2.90 -0.80 9.63
C ILE A 52 -3.70 -0.13 8.51
N VAL A 53 -3.69 -0.72 7.31
CA VAL A 53 -4.42 -0.23 6.13
C VAL A 53 -5.44 -1.27 5.71
N ILE A 54 -6.70 -0.88 5.61
CA ILE A 54 -7.79 -1.73 5.11
C ILE A 54 -7.92 -1.57 3.60
N SER A 55 -7.85 -2.69 2.88
CA SER A 55 -7.99 -2.80 1.42
C SER A 55 -9.17 -3.71 1.07
N GLY A 56 -9.43 -3.88 -0.23
CA GLY A 56 -10.56 -4.66 -0.73
C GLY A 56 -11.89 -3.96 -0.44
N ASN A 57 -12.82 -4.70 0.17
CA ASN A 57 -14.06 -4.10 0.66
C ASN A 57 -13.74 -3.15 1.81
N ARG A 58 -14.17 -1.89 1.67
CA ARG A 58 -13.99 -0.84 2.68
C ARG A 58 -15.34 -0.18 2.94
N PRO A 59 -15.54 0.43 4.13
CA PRO A 59 -16.72 1.24 4.38
C PRO A 59 -16.83 2.38 3.36
N MET A 60 -17.98 3.05 3.32
CA MET A 60 -18.09 4.29 2.55
C MET A 60 -17.08 5.33 3.05
N ILE A 61 -16.55 6.14 2.14
CA ILE A 61 -15.51 7.15 2.43
C ILE A 61 -15.93 8.08 3.57
N LYS A 62 -17.19 8.49 3.61
CA LYS A 62 -17.75 9.36 4.66
C LYS A 62 -17.68 8.74 6.06
N ASP A 63 -17.62 7.41 6.16
CA ASP A 63 -17.64 6.68 7.42
C ASP A 63 -16.24 6.36 7.95
N TYR A 64 -15.17 6.71 7.21
CA TYR A 64 -13.79 6.50 7.67
C TYR A 64 -13.50 7.18 9.01
N ILE A 65 -14.09 8.36 9.24
CA ILE A 65 -13.97 9.12 10.49
C ILE A 65 -14.58 8.42 11.71
N ASN A 66 -15.43 7.40 11.50
CA ASN A 66 -16.05 6.64 12.59
C ASN A 66 -15.10 5.57 13.15
N PHE A 67 -13.94 5.36 12.53
CA PHE A 67 -12.94 4.38 12.95
C PHE A 67 -11.76 5.07 13.65
N PRO A 68 -11.04 4.35 14.54
CA PRO A 68 -9.88 4.92 15.21
C PRO A 68 -8.82 5.40 14.21
N ASN A 69 -8.18 6.52 14.52
CA ASN A 69 -7.17 7.16 13.65
C ASN A 69 -5.89 6.34 13.40
N TRP A 70 -5.70 5.21 14.08
CA TRP A 70 -4.62 4.25 13.82
C TRP A 70 -5.00 3.18 12.78
N ILE A 71 -6.25 3.21 12.29
CA ILE A 71 -6.70 2.47 11.11
C ILE A 71 -6.78 3.45 9.93
N THR A 72 -6.23 3.02 8.80
CA THR A 72 -6.24 3.77 7.54
C THR A 72 -6.83 2.91 6.43
N PHE A 73 -7.08 3.49 5.27
CA PHE A 73 -7.82 2.89 4.17
C PHE A 73 -7.08 3.09 2.84
N ASP A 74 -7.11 2.06 2.01
CA ASP A 74 -6.18 1.89 0.89
C ASP A 74 -6.38 2.77 -0.36
N GLY A 75 -7.09 3.89 -0.44
CA GLY A 75 -7.10 4.68 -1.70
C GLY A 75 -7.54 3.98 -3.04
N ARG A 76 -8.22 4.67 -3.94
CA ARG A 76 -8.44 4.17 -5.31
C ARG A 76 -8.39 5.32 -6.28
N SER A 77 -7.81 5.08 -7.44
CA SER A 77 -7.71 6.08 -8.52
C SER A 77 -9.07 6.55 -9.04
N THR A 78 -10.15 5.82 -8.76
CA THR A 78 -11.53 6.15 -9.15
C THR A 78 -12.30 6.88 -8.05
N GLU A 79 -11.66 7.19 -6.92
CA GLU A 79 -12.29 7.77 -5.74
C GLU A 79 -11.60 9.09 -5.38
N THR A 80 -12.40 10.09 -4.99
CA THR A 80 -11.90 11.36 -4.48
C THR A 80 -12.08 11.41 -2.97
N TYR A 81 -11.03 11.85 -2.28
CA TYR A 81 -11.01 11.92 -0.82
C TYR A 81 -11.04 13.39 -0.36
N PRO A 82 -11.99 13.79 0.49
CA PRO A 82 -11.99 15.12 1.09
C PRO A 82 -10.70 15.39 1.88
N ALA A 83 -10.26 16.65 1.92
CA ALA A 83 -9.02 17.05 2.61
C ALA A 83 -8.97 16.62 4.10
N GLY A 84 -10.15 16.56 4.76
CA GLY A 84 -10.28 16.07 6.14
C GLY A 84 -9.92 14.59 6.33
N LEU A 85 -9.81 13.80 5.25
CA LEU A 85 -9.47 12.39 5.29
C LEU A 85 -8.00 12.09 4.97
N LYS A 86 -7.13 13.10 4.85
CA LYS A 86 -5.71 12.90 4.53
C LYS A 86 -4.99 11.92 5.45
N ASN A 87 -5.38 11.87 6.73
CA ASN A 87 -4.78 10.97 7.72
C ASN A 87 -5.39 9.55 7.68
N TYR A 88 -6.54 9.38 7.01
CA TYR A 88 -7.19 8.09 6.82
C TYR A 88 -6.80 7.43 5.51
N VAL A 89 -6.42 8.20 4.48
CA VAL A 89 -6.02 7.67 3.17
C VAL A 89 -4.61 8.12 2.86
N VAL A 90 -3.67 7.28 3.26
CA VAL A 90 -2.22 7.53 3.22
C VAL A 90 -1.48 6.61 2.25
N LEU A 91 -2.16 5.56 1.79
CA LEU A 91 -1.76 4.69 0.68
C LEU A 91 -2.86 4.77 -0.38
N GLU A 92 -2.45 4.71 -1.63
CA GLU A 92 -3.32 4.40 -2.75
C GLU A 92 -2.74 3.22 -3.53
N SER A 93 -3.56 2.20 -3.78
CA SER A 93 -3.17 1.02 -4.54
C SER A 93 -3.87 0.96 -5.89
N GLU A 94 -3.15 0.56 -6.95
CA GLU A 94 -3.75 0.31 -8.27
C GLU A 94 -3.06 -0.83 -9.02
N SER A 95 -3.82 -1.49 -9.90
CA SER A 95 -3.30 -2.49 -10.82
C SER A 95 -2.46 -1.82 -11.91
N VAL A 96 -1.26 -2.35 -12.17
CA VAL A 96 -0.45 -1.89 -13.31
C VAL A 96 -1.19 -2.06 -14.65
N TYR A 97 -2.09 -3.06 -14.73
CA TYR A 97 -2.87 -3.37 -15.93
C TYR A 97 -3.82 -2.24 -16.34
N LYS A 98 -4.14 -1.32 -15.42
CA LYS A 98 -4.95 -0.13 -15.74
C LYS A 98 -4.24 0.84 -16.68
N PHE A 99 -2.91 0.81 -16.70
CA PHE A 99 -2.08 1.71 -17.49
C PHE A 99 -1.64 1.09 -18.82
N GLY A 100 -1.62 -0.25 -18.89
CA GLY A 100 -1.32 -1.02 -20.08
C GLY A 100 -0.90 -2.45 -19.76
N MET A 101 -0.89 -3.31 -20.78
CA MET A 101 -0.31 -4.65 -20.68
C MET A 101 1.18 -4.57 -21.01
N TRP A 102 2.01 -5.05 -20.10
CA TRP A 102 3.45 -5.04 -20.26
C TRP A 102 4.07 -6.21 -19.50
N SER A 103 4.93 -6.98 -20.17
CA SER A 103 5.53 -8.20 -19.61
C SER A 103 6.78 -7.94 -18.76
N GLY A 104 7.32 -6.72 -18.76
CA GLY A 104 8.58 -6.43 -18.08
C GLY A 104 9.83 -7.03 -18.73
N GLN A 105 9.73 -7.62 -19.93
CA GLN A 105 10.86 -8.21 -20.65
C GLN A 105 11.46 -7.29 -21.72
N SER A 106 10.73 -6.25 -22.10
CA SER A 106 11.14 -5.21 -23.02
C SER A 106 10.93 -3.83 -22.38
N PRO A 107 11.57 -2.76 -22.88
CA PRO A 107 11.34 -1.42 -22.36
C PRO A 107 9.85 -1.08 -22.26
N MET A 108 9.45 -0.44 -21.16
CA MET A 108 8.06 -0.03 -20.95
C MET A 108 7.60 0.87 -22.11
N PRO A 109 6.43 0.59 -22.74
CA PRO A 109 5.92 1.44 -23.80
C PRO A 109 5.76 2.90 -23.35
N ALA A 110 6.19 3.85 -24.17
CA ALA A 110 6.20 5.28 -23.81
C ALA A 110 4.82 5.78 -23.37
N ALA A 111 3.74 5.37 -24.05
CA ALA A 111 2.38 5.74 -23.70
C ALA A 111 1.92 5.18 -22.33
N MET A 112 2.42 4.01 -21.93
CA MET A 112 2.15 3.45 -20.60
C MET A 112 2.96 4.19 -19.53
N LYS A 113 4.23 4.49 -19.83
CA LYS A 113 5.12 5.26 -18.95
C LYS A 113 4.53 6.63 -18.61
N GLU A 114 4.01 7.34 -19.61
CA GLU A 114 3.37 8.65 -19.43
C GLU A 114 2.17 8.58 -18.49
N LYS A 115 1.26 7.61 -18.72
CA LYS A 115 0.08 7.42 -17.85
C LYS A 115 0.47 7.10 -16.41
N LEU A 116 1.49 6.26 -16.22
CA LEU A 116 2.00 5.93 -14.89
C LEU A 116 2.65 7.16 -14.23
N ASN A 117 3.43 7.95 -14.97
CA ASN A 117 4.06 9.15 -14.43
C ASN A 117 3.02 10.16 -13.92
N VAL A 118 2.00 10.46 -14.74
CA VAL A 118 0.89 11.33 -14.34
C VAL A 118 0.17 10.79 -13.09
N TYR A 119 -0.01 9.48 -13.01
CA TYR A 119 -0.66 8.88 -11.85
C TYR A 119 0.20 8.95 -10.59
N VAL A 120 1.51 8.69 -10.69
CA VAL A 120 2.45 8.85 -9.57
C VAL A 120 2.41 10.29 -9.07
N GLU A 121 2.55 11.27 -9.97
CA GLU A 121 2.52 12.69 -9.62
C GLU A 121 1.19 13.09 -8.95
N THR A 122 0.06 12.57 -9.44
CA THR A 122 -1.26 12.82 -8.86
C THR A 122 -1.36 12.29 -7.43
N VAL A 123 -0.91 11.05 -7.20
CA VAL A 123 -0.96 10.40 -5.88
C VAL A 123 -0.01 11.10 -4.90
N HIS A 124 1.21 11.41 -5.33
CA HIS A 124 2.19 12.14 -4.53
C HIS A 124 1.77 13.58 -4.24
N GLY A 125 1.17 14.27 -5.21
CA GLY A 125 0.61 15.61 -5.04
C GLY A 125 -0.54 15.64 -4.02
N ALA A 126 -1.25 14.53 -3.85
CA ALA A 126 -2.24 14.36 -2.79
C ALA A 126 -1.63 13.97 -1.42
N GLY A 127 -0.30 13.90 -1.30
CA GLY A 127 0.42 13.52 -0.08
C GLY A 127 0.31 12.04 0.27
N ARG A 128 -0.08 11.19 -0.69
CA ARG A 128 -0.26 9.75 -0.49
C ARG A 128 0.95 8.98 -1.02
N LYS A 129 1.15 7.78 -0.48
CA LYS A 129 2.10 6.80 -1.02
C LYS A 129 1.41 5.93 -2.06
N LEU A 130 2.12 5.58 -3.14
CA LEU A 130 1.60 4.74 -4.21
C LEU A 130 2.08 3.29 -4.09
N ARG A 131 1.14 2.35 -4.18
CA ARG A 131 1.41 0.93 -4.42
C ARG A 131 0.89 0.52 -5.79
N LEU A 132 1.73 -0.15 -6.58
CA LEU A 132 1.29 -0.85 -7.79
C LEU A 132 1.31 -2.36 -7.57
N TRP A 133 0.27 -3.05 -8.01
CA TRP A 133 0.18 -4.51 -7.95
C TRP A 133 -0.10 -5.12 -9.33
N GLY A 134 0.08 -6.43 -9.44
CA GLY A 134 0.08 -7.11 -10.73
C GLY A 134 1.28 -6.73 -11.59
N THR A 135 2.37 -6.29 -10.95
CA THR A 135 3.59 -5.88 -11.66
C THR A 135 4.33 -7.10 -12.18
N PRO A 136 5.01 -7.01 -13.34
CA PRO A 136 5.86 -8.10 -13.79
C PRO A 136 6.99 -8.37 -12.80
N ASN A 137 7.26 -9.65 -12.53
CA ASN A 137 8.34 -10.08 -11.64
C ASN A 137 9.66 -10.14 -12.43
N THR A 138 10.20 -8.98 -12.83
CA THR A 138 11.47 -8.88 -13.56
C THR A 138 12.30 -7.68 -13.08
N LEU A 139 13.63 -7.78 -13.18
CA LEU A 139 14.52 -6.66 -12.84
C LEU A 139 14.24 -5.38 -13.65
N MET A 140 13.88 -5.52 -14.94
CA MET A 140 13.54 -4.37 -15.78
C MET A 140 12.23 -3.71 -15.31
N ALA A 141 11.25 -4.50 -14.85
CA ALA A 141 10.03 -3.97 -14.25
C ALA A 141 10.30 -3.23 -12.95
N TYR A 142 11.11 -3.82 -12.06
CA TYR A 142 11.49 -3.19 -10.81
C TYR A 142 12.23 -1.87 -11.05
N GLN A 143 13.20 -1.84 -11.96
CA GLN A 143 13.92 -0.62 -12.32
C GLN A 143 12.98 0.45 -12.88
N ALA A 144 12.12 0.11 -13.84
CA ALA A 144 11.24 1.11 -14.45
C ALA A 144 10.23 1.70 -13.44
N LEU A 145 9.68 0.88 -12.54
CA LEU A 145 8.76 1.35 -11.49
C LEU A 145 9.48 2.15 -10.41
N TRP A 146 10.71 1.76 -10.07
CA TRP A 146 11.59 2.51 -9.17
C TRP A 146 11.93 3.90 -9.74
N ASP A 147 12.32 3.97 -11.01
CA ASP A 147 12.65 5.22 -11.71
C ASP A 147 11.44 6.17 -11.80
N LEU A 148 10.23 5.61 -11.88
CA LEU A 148 8.98 6.36 -11.84
C LEU A 148 8.60 6.82 -10.44
N GLY A 149 9.32 6.44 -9.39
CA GLY A 149 9.05 6.86 -8.01
C GLY A 149 7.92 6.09 -7.31
N VAL A 150 7.59 4.87 -7.75
CA VAL A 150 6.58 4.04 -7.08
C VAL A 150 7.07 3.65 -5.69
N ASP A 151 6.29 3.95 -4.64
CA ASP A 151 6.71 3.72 -3.25
C ASP A 151 6.68 2.23 -2.84
N TYR A 152 5.69 1.48 -3.34
CA TYR A 152 5.53 0.05 -3.06
C TYR A 152 5.28 -0.75 -4.34
N ILE A 153 6.21 -1.66 -4.66
CA ILE A 153 6.10 -2.56 -5.80
C ILE A 153 5.55 -3.90 -5.32
N GLY A 154 4.33 -4.25 -5.74
CA GLY A 154 3.71 -5.54 -5.46
C GLY A 154 4.28 -6.63 -6.36
N THR A 155 4.88 -7.65 -5.77
CA THR A 155 5.56 -8.75 -6.47
C THR A 155 5.31 -10.08 -5.76
N ASP A 156 5.34 -11.17 -6.54
CA ASP A 156 5.37 -12.54 -6.00
C ASP A 156 6.80 -13.07 -5.80
N ASN A 157 7.82 -12.32 -6.26
CA ASN A 157 9.23 -12.66 -6.10
C ASN A 157 9.94 -11.69 -5.11
N LEU A 158 9.60 -11.82 -3.83
CA LEU A 158 10.10 -10.92 -2.79
C LEU A 158 11.64 -10.92 -2.64
N SER A 159 12.29 -12.07 -2.88
CA SER A 159 13.76 -12.17 -2.76
C SER A 159 14.47 -11.34 -3.84
N GLU A 160 14.02 -11.46 -5.09
CA GLU A 160 14.62 -10.74 -6.20
C GLU A 160 14.41 -9.22 -6.08
N LEU A 161 13.20 -8.79 -5.69
CA LEU A 161 12.95 -7.38 -5.42
C LEU A 161 13.82 -6.87 -4.26
N ALA A 162 13.99 -7.66 -3.19
CA ALA A 162 14.84 -7.27 -2.07
C ALA A 162 16.31 -7.12 -2.49
N ASP A 163 16.82 -8.01 -3.33
CA ASP A 163 18.20 -7.94 -3.83
C ASP A 163 18.38 -6.76 -4.80
N PHE A 164 17.42 -6.50 -5.67
CA PHE A 164 17.38 -5.30 -6.51
C PHE A 164 17.45 -4.03 -5.65
N LEU A 165 16.59 -3.89 -4.63
CA LEU A 165 16.51 -2.68 -3.80
C LEU A 165 17.80 -2.43 -3.00
N LYS A 166 18.50 -3.47 -2.53
CA LYS A 166 19.80 -3.33 -1.86
C LYS A 166 20.89 -2.77 -2.78
N LEU A 167 20.77 -2.99 -4.10
CA LEU A 167 21.69 -2.48 -5.10
C LEU A 167 21.29 -1.08 -5.57
N ALA A 168 19.99 -0.84 -5.80
CA ALA A 168 19.45 0.42 -6.30
C ALA A 168 19.46 1.55 -5.27
N ALA A 169 19.40 1.24 -3.97
CA ALA A 169 19.39 2.23 -2.89
C ALA A 169 20.79 2.68 -2.43
N LYS A 170 21.86 2.28 -3.13
CA LYS A 170 23.23 2.75 -2.92
C LYS A 170 23.55 3.93 -3.83
#